data_AF-A0A2G6QKC4-F1
#
_entry.id   AF-A0A2G6QKC4-F1
#
_cell.length_a   1.000
_cell.length_b   1.000
_cell.length_c   1.000
_cell.angle_alpha   90.00
_cell.angle_beta   90.00
_cell.angle_gamma   90.00
#
_symmetry.space_group_name_H-M   'P 1'
#
loop_
_entity.id
_entity.type
_entity.pdbx_description
1 polymer ?
#
loop_
_entity_poly.entity_id
_entity_poly.type
_entity_poly.pdbx_seq_one_letter_code
_entity_poly.pdbx_strand_id
1 'polypeptide(L)'
;MGQFVHTEVHCATGRADCEVETENAIYIFEFKLNGNGSAEDALQQIKDKDYAGKYKASKKKIVLIGSSFDEEKRTIGEYLINDELGII
;
A
#
# COMPACT_ATOMS: atom_id res chain seq x y z
N MET A 1 -7.73 5.78 20.11
CA MET A 1 -8.47 5.12 19.01
C MET A 1 -8.42 6.07 17.81
N GLY A 2 -7.74 5.68 16.74
CA GLY A 2 -7.38 6.57 15.63
C GLY A 2 -6.73 5.79 14.50
N GLN A 3 -7.37 4.67 14.12
CA GLN A 3 -6.99 3.87 12.97
C GLN A 3 -8.17 3.94 12.00
N PHE A 4 -8.03 4.72 10.94
CA PHE A 4 -9.01 4.80 9.87
C PHE A 4 -8.56 3.87 8.76
N VAL A 5 -9.41 2.89 8.44
CA VAL A 5 -9.18 1.97 7.32
C VAL A 5 -10.07 2.42 6.19
N HIS A 6 -9.45 2.71 5.05
CA HIS A 6 -10.13 3.07 3.83
C HIS A 6 -9.84 2.00 2.78
N THR A 7 -10.88 1.40 2.22
CA THR A 7 -10.76 0.45 1.12
C THR A 7 -11.10 1.13 -0.19
N GLU A 8 -10.46 0.71 -1.28
CA GLU A 8 -10.76 1.21 -2.63
C GLU A 8 -10.62 2.74 -2.76
N VAL A 9 -9.53 3.30 -2.24
CA VAL A 9 -9.32 4.75 -2.22
C VAL A 9 -8.89 5.26 -3.58
N HIS A 10 -9.78 6.01 -4.22
CA HIS A 10 -9.51 6.63 -5.51
C HIS A 10 -8.52 7.81 -5.40
N CYS A 11 -7.61 7.89 -6.35
CA CYS A 11 -6.77 9.07 -6.61
C CYS A 11 -6.80 9.42 -8.11
N ALA A 12 -6.19 10.54 -8.48
CA ALA A 12 -6.17 11.00 -9.87
C ALA A 12 -5.53 10.01 -10.86
N THR A 13 -4.69 9.09 -10.36
CA THR A 13 -3.86 8.16 -11.14
C THR A 13 -4.31 6.70 -11.05
N GLY A 14 -5.24 6.38 -10.14
CA GLY A 14 -5.67 5.00 -9.89
C GLY A 14 -6.55 4.87 -8.64
N ARG A 15 -6.50 3.68 -8.02
CA ARG A 15 -7.25 3.36 -6.82
C ARG A 15 -6.41 2.40 -5.97
N ALA A 16 -6.09 2.80 -4.75
CA ALA A 16 -5.42 1.93 -3.80
C ALA A 16 -6.41 0.90 -3.26
N ASP A 17 -5.96 -0.35 -3.08
CA ASP A 17 -6.84 -1.39 -2.55
C ASP A 17 -7.21 -1.13 -1.09
N CYS A 18 -6.22 -0.74 -0.28
CA CYS A 18 -6.44 -0.42 1.12
C CYS A 18 -5.42 0.61 1.62
N GLU A 19 -5.89 1.55 2.42
CA GLU A 19 -5.06 2.52 3.12
C GLU A 19 -5.45 2.54 4.59
N VAL A 20 -4.45 2.46 5.46
CA VAL A 20 -4.64 2.55 6.91
C VAL A 20 -3.95 3.79 7.40
N GLU A 21 -4.73 4.76 7.84
CA GLU A 21 -4.23 5.98 8.44
C GLU A 21 -4.24 5.86 9.96
N THR A 22 -3.08 6.08 10.55
CA THR A 22 -2.89 6.19 11.99
C THR A 22 -2.49 7.61 12.36
N GLU A 23 -2.30 7.88 13.65
CA GLU A 23 -1.81 9.17 14.13
C GLU A 23 -0.44 9.53 13.54
N ASN A 24 0.46 8.54 13.42
CA ASN A 24 1.87 8.76 13.09
C ASN A 24 2.30 8.21 11.72
N ALA A 25 1.49 7.33 11.13
CA ALA A 25 1.84 6.63 9.90
C ALA A 25 0.63 6.40 9.00
N ILE A 26 0.90 6.30 7.71
CA ILE A 26 -0.04 5.97 6.65
C ILE A 26 0.51 4.73 5.95
N TYR A 27 -0.26 3.66 5.98
CA TYR A 27 0.06 2.40 5.33
C TYR A 27 -0.76 2.30 4.05
N ILE A 28 -0.10 2.05 2.92
CA ILE A 28 -0.75 1.88 1.63
C ILE A 28 -0.51 0.45 1.16
N PHE A 29 -1.60 -0.29 0.95
CA PHE A 29 -1.57 -1.69 0.57
C PHE A 29 -2.04 -1.85 -0.87
N GLU A 30 -1.33 -2.71 -1.59
CA GLU A 30 -1.74 -3.22 -2.90
C GLU A 30 -1.60 -4.74 -2.92
N PHE A 31 -2.62 -5.39 -3.45
CA PHE A 31 -2.80 -6.82 -3.39
C PHE A 31 -2.77 -7.42 -4.80
N LYS A 32 -1.82 -8.34 -5.03
CA LYS A 32 -1.74 -9.09 -6.28
C LYS A 32 -2.28 -10.50 -6.09
N LEU A 33 -3.44 -10.74 -6.69
CA LEU A 33 -4.01 -12.08 -6.80
C LEU A 33 -3.13 -12.96 -7.69
N ASN A 34 -3.18 -14.27 -7.45
CA ASN A 34 -2.32 -15.26 -8.10
C ASN A 34 -2.24 -15.09 -9.63
N GLY A 35 -1.03 -15.24 -10.18
CA GLY A 35 -0.75 -15.13 -11.61
C GLY A 35 -0.77 -13.71 -12.20
N ASN A 36 -1.18 -12.69 -11.43
CA ASN A 36 -1.29 -11.30 -11.88
C ASN A 36 -0.16 -10.37 -11.37
N GLY A 37 0.82 -10.92 -10.64
CA GLY A 37 2.04 -10.21 -10.21
C GLY A 37 2.56 -10.67 -8.85
N SER A 38 3.81 -10.31 -8.58
CA SER A 38 4.52 -10.56 -7.33
C SER A 38 4.27 -9.43 -6.31
N ALA A 39 4.71 -9.63 -5.06
CA ALA A 39 4.71 -8.57 -4.06
C ALA A 39 5.56 -7.34 -4.49
N GLU A 40 6.60 -7.56 -5.29
CA GLU A 40 7.40 -6.51 -5.92
C GLU A 40 6.60 -5.70 -6.95
N ASP A 41 5.83 -6.38 -7.81
CA ASP A 41 4.95 -5.70 -8.78
C ASP A 41 3.87 -4.87 -8.08
N ALA A 42 3.36 -5.36 -6.95
CA ALA A 42 2.43 -4.63 -6.10
C ALA A 42 3.07 -3.34 -5.54
N LEU A 43 4.28 -3.45 -4.98
CA LEU A 43 5.03 -2.29 -4.49
C LEU A 43 5.34 -1.30 -5.61
N GLN A 44 5.72 -1.79 -6.79
CA GLN A 44 6.02 -0.93 -7.93
C GLN A 44 4.77 -0.21 -8.42
N GLN A 45 3.61 -0.89 -8.45
CA GLN A 45 2.34 -0.27 -8.80
C GLN A 45 1.96 0.85 -7.82
N ILE A 46 2.17 0.67 -6.51
CA ILE A 46 1.92 1.73 -5.52
C ILE A 46 2.76 2.98 -5.83
N LYS A 47 4.03 2.79 -6.21
CA LYS A 47 4.96 3.88 -6.55
C LYS A 47 4.60 4.55 -7.87
N ASP A 48 4.35 3.78 -8.93
CA ASP A 48 4.02 4.29 -10.26
C ASP A 48 2.71 5.09 -10.25
N LYS A 49 1.78 4.70 -9.38
CA LYS A 49 0.51 5.40 -9.19
C LYS A 49 0.61 6.59 -8.22
N ASP A 50 1.74 6.82 -7.56
CA ASP A 50 1.96 7.88 -6.57
C ASP A 50 0.82 7.98 -5.54
N TYR A 51 0.35 6.84 -5.02
CA TYR A 51 -0.70 6.83 -3.97
C TYR A 51 -0.26 7.59 -2.71
N ALA A 52 1.05 7.59 -2.44
CA ALA A 52 1.68 8.38 -1.39
C ALA A 52 1.62 9.90 -1.64
N GLY A 53 1.39 10.34 -2.88
CA GLY A 53 1.47 11.74 -3.30
C GLY A 53 0.55 12.69 -2.52
N LYS A 54 -0.69 12.26 -2.25
CA LYS A 54 -1.67 13.05 -1.45
C LYS A 54 -1.27 13.23 0.01
N TYR A 55 -0.34 12.42 0.51
CA TYR A 55 0.07 12.40 1.91
C TYR A 55 1.42 13.08 2.16
N LYS A 56 2.10 13.58 1.12
CA LYS A 56 3.40 14.27 1.23
C LYS A 56 3.37 15.45 2.22
N ALA A 57 2.23 16.14 2.37
CA ALA A 57 2.07 17.24 3.31
C ALA A 57 1.72 16.80 4.75
N SER A 58 1.43 15.52 4.99
CA SER A 58 0.89 15.02 6.27
C SER A 58 1.93 14.96 7.39
N LYS A 59 3.24 15.04 7.09
CA LYS A 59 4.36 14.78 8.02
C LYS A 59 4.32 13.42 8.73
N LYS A 60 3.43 12.54 8.30
CA LYS A 60 3.31 11.17 8.80
C LYS A 60 4.27 10.28 8.04
N LYS A 61 4.71 9.22 8.69
CA LYS A 61 5.49 8.17 8.05
C LYS A 61 4.65 7.49 6.97
N ILE A 62 5.19 7.30 5.77
CA ILE A 62 4.48 6.60 4.69
C ILE A 62 5.13 5.21 4.54
N VAL A 63 4.31 4.18 4.63
CA VAL A 63 4.74 2.78 4.51
C VAL A 63 3.97 2.15 3.37
N LEU A 64 4.69 1.64 2.37
CA LEU A 64 4.11 0.97 1.22
C LEU A 64 4.22 -0.54 1.45
N ILE A 65 3.12 -1.27 1.24
CA ILE A 65 3.06 -2.70 1.47
C ILE A 65 2.48 -3.36 0.22
N GLY A 66 3.33 -4.07 -0.50
CA GLY A 66 2.91 -4.92 -1.63
C GLY A 66 2.78 -6.36 -1.17
N SER A 67 1.70 -7.04 -1.54
CA SER A 67 1.48 -8.43 -1.13
C SER A 67 0.94 -9.28 -2.28
N SER A 68 1.39 -10.53 -2.36
CA SER A 68 0.88 -11.56 -3.26
C SER A 68 0.05 -12.60 -2.48
N PHE A 69 -0.80 -13.34 -3.20
CA PHE A 69 -1.61 -14.43 -2.64
C PHE A 69 -1.11 -15.81 -3.08
N ASP A 70 -1.10 -16.76 -2.16
CA ASP A 70 -0.90 -18.19 -2.39
C ASP A 70 -2.27 -18.83 -2.63
N GLU A 71 -2.52 -19.33 -3.84
CA GLU A 71 -3.81 -19.89 -4.25
C GLU A 71 -4.11 -21.25 -3.60
N GLU A 72 -3.09 -22.09 -3.40
CA GLU A 72 -3.27 -23.41 -2.78
C GLU A 72 -3.66 -23.26 -1.31
N LYS A 73 -3.03 -22.30 -0.63
CA LYS A 73 -3.32 -22.02 0.79
C LYS A 73 -4.48 -21.05 0.97
N ARG A 74 -4.87 -20.31 -0.07
CA ARG A 74 -5.83 -19.19 -0.04
C ARG A 74 -5.47 -18.15 1.03
N THR A 75 -4.17 -17.94 1.22
CA THR A 75 -3.60 -16.99 2.20
C THR A 75 -2.67 -16.00 1.49
N ILE A 76 -2.15 -15.03 2.25
CA ILE A 76 -1.01 -14.22 1.80
C ILE A 76 0.16 -15.16 1.49
N GLY A 77 0.76 -14.99 0.31
CA GLY A 77 1.99 -15.66 -0.10
C GLY A 77 3.20 -14.89 0.41
N GLU A 78 3.64 -13.89 -0.36
CA GLU A 78 4.73 -12.99 0.03
C GLU A 78 4.20 -11.58 0.30
N TYR A 79 4.91 -10.84 1.15
CA TYR A 79 4.69 -9.42 1.33
C TYR A 79 6.03 -8.70 1.45
N LEU A 80 6.09 -7.51 0.88
CA LEU A 80 7.25 -6.65 0.93
C LEU A 80 6.85 -5.28 1.46
N ILE A 81 7.73 -4.73 2.28
CA ILE A 81 7.52 -3.44 2.93
C ILE A 81 8.56 -2.48 2.38
N ASN A 82 8.11 -1.34 1.88
CA ASN A 82 8.97 -0.20 1.60
C ASN A 82 8.65 0.91 2.60
N ASP A 83 9.61 1.15 3.48
CA ASP A 83 9.53 2.17 4.50
C ASP A 83 10.23 3.42 3.98
N GLU A 84 9.48 4.32 3.35
CA GLU A 84 10.01 5.65 3.07
C GLU A 84 10.03 6.42 4.40
N LEU A 85 11.18 6.36 5.07
CA LEU A 85 11.54 7.26 6.17
C LEU A 85 11.51 8.70 5.63
N GLY A 86 10.32 9.29 5.62
CA GLY A 86 10.11 10.67 5.23
C GLY A 86 10.78 11.60 6.24
N ILE A 87 12.02 11.99 5.94
CA ILE A 87 12.45 13.38 6.16
C ILE A 87 12.57 13.97 4.76
N ILE A 88 11.49 14.58 4.31
CA ILE A 88 11.50 15.60 3.25
C ILE A 88 11.63 16.97 3.92
#